data_AF-A0A1X1KIR7-F1
#
_entry.id   AF-A0A1X1KIR7-F1
#
_cell.length_a   1.000
_cell.length_b   1.000
_cell.length_c   1.000
_cell.angle_alpha   90.00
_cell.angle_beta   90.00
_cell.angle_gamma   90.00
#
_symmetry.space_group_name_H-M   'P 1'
#
loop_
_entity.id
_entity.type
_entity.pdbx_description
1 polymer ?
#
loop_
_entity_poly.entity_id
_entity_poly.type
_entity_poly.pdbx_seq_one_letter_code
_entity_poly.pdbx_strand_id
1 'polypeptide(L)'
;MTDKISIKIENLEVQLPSSHIIVEKEEYLNLKNKASQGQYISLDEVLNMLSVSRPWLLKNVLYQPAIRSKIDIDKNKDGFVKYPDNQGGRYYFLASKTKEFFEENFAEIFTL
;
A
#
# COMPACT_ATOMS: atom_id res chain seq x y z
N MET A 1 2.02 -3.28 35.46
CA MET A 1 1.72 -2.20 36.41
C MET A 1 2.37 -0.96 35.85
N THR A 2 1.60 0.09 35.56
CA THR A 2 2.16 1.34 35.02
C THR A 2 2.04 2.39 36.11
N ASP A 3 3.18 2.87 36.58
CA ASP A 3 3.23 3.93 37.59
C ASP A 3 2.59 5.20 37.04
N LYS A 4 1.52 5.65 37.70
CA LYS A 4 0.77 6.84 37.30
C LYS A 4 1.26 8.02 38.11
N ILE A 5 2.07 8.89 37.50
CA ILE A 5 2.41 10.18 38.07
C ILE A 5 1.28 11.16 37.70
N SER A 6 0.57 11.69 38.70
CA SER A 6 -0.49 12.68 38.50
C SER A 6 0.01 14.06 38.93
N ILE A 7 0.21 14.95 37.96
CA ILE A 7 0.60 16.34 38.18
C ILE A 7 -0.59 17.22 37.77
N LYS A 8 -1.05 18.10 38.65
CA LYS A 8 -2.05 19.14 38.31
C LYS A 8 -1.29 20.41 37.96
N ILE A 9 -1.33 20.78 36.68
CA ILE A 9 -0.83 22.06 36.20
C ILE A 9 -2.06 22.90 35.85
N GLU A 10 -2.29 23.97 36.62
CA GLU A 10 -3.35 24.93 36.34
C GLU A 10 -2.85 25.95 35.30
N ASN A 11 -3.70 26.30 34.34
CA ASN A 11 -3.45 27.32 33.32
C ASN A 11 -2.24 27.05 32.39
N LEU A 12 -2.01 25.79 32.02
CA LEU A 12 -1.02 25.47 30.98
C LEU A 12 -1.56 25.89 29.59
N GLU A 13 -0.98 26.92 29.02
CA GLU A 13 -1.23 27.33 27.64
C GLU A 13 -0.15 26.77 26.72
N VAL A 14 -0.57 26.01 25.71
CA VAL A 14 0.31 25.51 24.65
C VAL A 14 -0.02 26.27 23.38
N GLN A 15 0.92 27.08 22.88
CA GLN A 15 0.75 27.78 21.63
C GLN A 15 1.09 26.86 20.45
N LEU A 16 0.12 26.64 19.56
CA LEU A 16 0.37 25.96 18.30
C LEU A 16 1.09 26.92 17.34
N PRO A 17 2.19 26.48 16.71
CA PRO A 17 2.77 27.22 15.60
C PRO A 17 1.74 27.45 14.50
N SER A 18 1.79 28.59 13.82
CA SER A 18 0.88 28.93 12.72
C SER A 18 0.93 27.93 11.54
N SER A 19 1.98 27.11 11.46
CA SER A 19 2.14 26.04 10.47
C SER A 19 1.51 24.71 10.87
N HIS A 20 0.96 24.56 12.08
CA HIS A 20 0.46 23.30 12.61
C HIS A 20 -1.04 23.38 12.93
N ILE A 21 -1.72 22.23 12.77
CA ILE A 21 -3.12 22.04 13.17
C ILE A 21 -3.23 20.82 14.08
N ILE A 22 -4.20 20.82 14.97
CA ILE A 22 -4.59 19.61 15.71
C ILE A 22 -5.60 18.86 14.85
N VAL A 23 -5.37 17.57 14.66
CA VAL A 23 -6.27 16.65 13.97
C VAL A 23 -6.51 15.43 14.84
N GLU A 24 -7.65 14.76 14.65
CA GLU A 24 -7.88 13.48 15.30
C GLU A 24 -6.87 12.45 14.79
N LYS A 25 -6.36 11.62 15.71
CA LYS A 25 -5.36 10.60 15.36
C LYS A 25 -5.88 9.64 14.28
N GLU A 26 -7.14 9.23 14.39
CA GLU A 26 -7.78 8.32 13.43
C GLU A 26 -7.95 9.00 12.07
N GLU A 27 -8.32 10.29 12.04
CA GLU A 27 -8.42 11.07 10.82
C GLU A 27 -7.07 11.21 10.11
N TYR A 28 -6.00 11.51 10.85
CA TYR A 28 -4.64 11.58 10.30
C TYR A 28 -4.19 10.25 9.67
N LEU A 29 -4.42 9.14 10.37
CA LEU A 29 -4.09 7.80 9.87
C LEU A 29 -4.91 7.47 8.63
N ASN A 30 -6.19 7.81 8.62
CA ASN A 30 -7.06 7.65 7.45
C ASN A 30 -6.60 8.50 6.26
N LEU A 31 -6.19 9.75 6.46
CA LEU A 31 -5.65 10.61 5.40
C LEU A 31 -4.36 10.01 4.81
N LYS A 32 -3.48 9.46 5.65
CA LYS A 32 -2.26 8.78 5.22
C LYS A 32 -2.58 7.52 4.39
N ASN A 33 -3.60 6.76 4.78
CA ASN A 33 -4.04 5.56 4.04
C ASN A 33 -4.74 5.94 2.72
N LYS A 34 -5.59 6.97 2.74
CA LYS A 34 -6.30 7.51 1.57
C LYS A 34 -5.38 8.11 0.53
N ALA A 35 -4.16 8.54 0.90
CA ALA A 35 -3.18 9.06 -0.04
C ALA A 35 -2.88 8.10 -1.21
N SER A 36 -3.13 6.78 -1.05
CA SER A 36 -2.92 5.78 -2.11
C SER A 36 -4.18 5.48 -2.93
N GLN A 37 -5.36 5.97 -2.52
CA GLN A 37 -6.62 5.68 -3.20
C GLN A 37 -6.71 6.41 -4.54
N GLY A 38 -7.14 5.69 -5.58
CA GLY A 38 -7.25 6.22 -6.95
C GLY A 38 -5.91 6.44 -7.66
N GLN A 39 -4.77 6.16 -7.01
CA GLN A 39 -3.45 6.23 -7.63
C GLN A 39 -3.12 4.93 -8.34
N TYR A 40 -2.54 5.06 -9.54
CA TYR A 40 -1.93 3.95 -10.25
C TYR A 40 -0.42 4.05 -10.14
N ILE A 41 0.23 2.92 -9.88
CA ILE A 41 1.69 2.81 -9.86
C ILE A 41 2.17 1.93 -11.01
N SER A 42 3.39 2.21 -11.45
CA SER A 42 4.09 1.49 -12.50
C SER A 42 4.71 0.19 -11.99
N LEU A 43 5.17 -0.66 -12.93
CA LEU A 43 5.94 -1.86 -12.60
C LEU A 43 7.20 -1.52 -11.78
N ASP A 44 7.94 -0.47 -12.16
CA ASP A 44 9.19 -0.10 -11.49
C ASP A 44 8.95 0.38 -10.06
N GLU A 45 7.85 1.08 -9.80
CA GLU A 45 7.43 1.43 -8.43
C GLU A 45 7.11 0.19 -7.59
N VAL A 46 6.43 -0.81 -8.17
CA VAL A 46 6.17 -2.08 -7.47
C VAL A 46 7.47 -2.83 -7.19
N LEU A 47 8.41 -2.87 -8.14
CA LEU A 47 9.72 -3.49 -7.95
C LEU A 47 10.51 -2.83 -6.81
N ASN A 48 10.53 -1.50 -6.77
CA ASN A 48 11.16 -0.74 -5.70
C ASN A 48 10.48 -0.99 -4.36
N MET A 49 9.15 -0.99 -4.32
CA MET A 49 8.36 -1.25 -3.11
C MET A 49 8.65 -2.62 -2.51
N LEU A 50 8.76 -3.65 -3.35
CA LEU A 50 8.97 -5.04 -2.93
C LEU A 50 10.44 -5.41 -2.78
N SER A 51 11.36 -4.55 -3.24
CA SER A 51 12.81 -4.83 -3.28
C SER A 51 13.16 -6.13 -4.02
N VAL A 52 12.48 -6.39 -5.15
CA VAL A 52 12.68 -7.59 -5.98
C VAL A 52 13.06 -7.23 -7.41
N SER A 53 13.67 -8.18 -8.11
CA SER A 53 14.02 -8.00 -9.53
C SER A 53 12.79 -8.19 -10.43
N ARG A 54 12.81 -7.55 -11.61
CA ARG A 54 11.78 -7.72 -12.64
C ARG A 54 11.53 -9.18 -13.02
N PRO A 55 12.57 -10.01 -13.30
CA PRO A 55 12.35 -11.42 -13.63
C PRO A 55 11.65 -12.18 -12.50
N TRP A 56 11.98 -11.87 -11.24
CA TRP A 56 11.37 -12.52 -10.08
C TRP A 56 9.88 -12.19 -9.97
N LEU A 57 9.52 -10.90 -10.05
CA LEU A 57 8.13 -10.47 -9.94
C LEU A 57 7.26 -11.03 -11.08
N LEU A 58 7.79 -11.03 -12.31
CA LEU A 58 7.09 -11.61 -13.46
C LEU A 58 6.85 -13.11 -13.26
N LYS A 59 7.88 -13.87 -12.89
CA LYS A 59 7.81 -15.33 -12.80
C LYS A 59 6.99 -15.82 -11.60
N ASN A 60 7.19 -15.22 -10.42
CA ASN A 60 6.66 -15.73 -9.17
C ASN A 60 5.32 -15.09 -8.78
N VAL A 61 4.91 -14.02 -9.45
CA VAL A 61 3.66 -13.32 -9.12
C VAL A 61 2.82 -13.10 -10.37
N LEU A 62 3.27 -12.27 -11.32
CA LEU A 62 2.41 -11.82 -12.42
C LEU A 62 2.05 -12.94 -13.41
N TYR A 63 2.93 -13.93 -13.59
CA TYR A 63 2.66 -15.07 -14.47
C TYR A 63 2.32 -16.36 -13.73
N GLN A 64 2.28 -16.35 -12.40
CA GLN A 64 1.74 -17.49 -11.66
C GLN A 64 0.22 -17.56 -11.87
N PRO A 65 -0.32 -18.65 -12.44
CA PRO A 65 -1.74 -18.71 -12.78
C PRO A 65 -2.68 -18.47 -11.60
N ALA A 66 -2.34 -19.00 -10.43
CA ALA A 66 -3.14 -18.89 -9.20
C ALA A 66 -3.20 -17.46 -8.64
N ILE A 67 -2.14 -16.67 -8.82
CA ILE A 67 -2.11 -15.26 -8.43
C ILE A 67 -2.74 -14.41 -9.53
N ARG A 68 -2.37 -14.64 -10.78
CA ARG A 68 -2.85 -13.87 -11.93
C ARG A 68 -4.36 -13.91 -12.05
N SER A 69 -5.01 -15.05 -11.80
CA SER A 69 -6.47 -15.15 -11.80
C SER A 69 -7.14 -14.24 -10.78
N LYS A 70 -6.47 -13.90 -9.68
CA LYS A 70 -6.97 -13.00 -8.63
C LYS A 70 -6.75 -11.52 -9.00
N ILE A 71 -5.59 -11.18 -9.56
CA ILE A 71 -5.14 -9.79 -9.67
C ILE A 71 -5.36 -9.15 -11.05
N ASP A 72 -5.48 -9.94 -12.12
CA ASP A 72 -5.62 -9.45 -13.50
C ASP A 72 -7.06 -8.97 -13.77
N ILE A 73 -7.22 -7.68 -14.11
CA ILE A 73 -8.56 -7.09 -14.32
C ILE A 73 -9.30 -7.67 -15.53
N ASP A 74 -8.56 -8.21 -16.51
CA ASP A 74 -9.16 -8.84 -17.68
C ASP A 74 -9.70 -10.25 -17.34
N LYS A 75 -9.33 -10.80 -16.17
CA LYS A 75 -9.75 -12.13 -15.68
C LYS A 75 -10.68 -12.06 -14.48
N ASN A 76 -10.53 -11.04 -13.64
CA ASN A 76 -11.29 -10.83 -12.42
C ASN A 76 -11.69 -9.37 -12.30
N LYS A 77 -13.00 -9.11 -12.19
CA LYS A 77 -13.55 -7.74 -12.05
C LYS A 77 -13.07 -7.04 -10.77
N ASP A 78 -12.72 -7.83 -9.75
CA ASP A 78 -12.16 -7.33 -8.49
C ASP A 78 -10.63 -7.25 -8.50
N GLY A 79 -10.00 -7.64 -9.62
CA GLY A 79 -8.57 -7.49 -9.86
C GLY A 79 -8.12 -6.03 -9.76
N PHE A 80 -6.81 -5.84 -9.82
CA PHE A 80 -6.19 -4.53 -9.61
C PHE A 80 -4.96 -4.27 -10.47
N VAL A 81 -4.63 -5.19 -11.38
CA VAL A 81 -3.51 -5.10 -12.31
C VAL A 81 -4.02 -5.16 -13.73
N LYS A 82 -3.74 -4.13 -14.53
CA LYS A 82 -3.88 -4.18 -15.98
C LYS A 82 -2.55 -4.61 -16.59
N TYR A 83 -2.59 -5.74 -17.30
CA TYR A 83 -1.46 -6.26 -18.05
C TYR A 83 -1.31 -5.49 -19.37
N PRO A 84 -0.08 -5.39 -19.90
CA PRO A 84 0.14 -4.78 -21.21
C PRO A 84 -0.47 -5.66 -22.31
N ASP A 85 -1.14 -5.03 -23.27
CA ASP A 85 -1.76 -5.75 -24.40
C ASP A 85 -0.71 -6.23 -25.43
N ASN A 86 0.47 -5.57 -25.47
CA ASN A 86 1.56 -5.86 -26.40
C ASN A 86 2.91 -6.01 -25.68
N GLN A 87 3.87 -6.68 -26.31
CA GLN A 87 5.26 -6.71 -25.81
C GLN A 87 5.81 -5.28 -25.69
N GLY A 88 6.32 -4.94 -24.50
CA GLY A 88 6.82 -3.59 -24.18
C GLY A 88 5.75 -2.61 -23.69
N GLY A 89 4.48 -3.02 -23.61
CA GLY A 89 3.43 -2.20 -23.02
C GLY A 89 3.61 -1.97 -21.51
N ARG A 90 2.82 -1.05 -20.95
CA ARG A 90 2.88 -0.67 -19.53
C ARG A 90 1.93 -1.51 -18.68
N TYR A 91 2.38 -1.85 -17.48
CA TYR A 91 1.52 -2.35 -16.42
C TYR A 91 0.93 -1.18 -15.64
N TYR A 92 -0.31 -1.33 -15.21
CA TYR A 92 -0.93 -0.40 -14.25
C TYR A 92 -1.41 -1.19 -13.04
N PHE A 93 -0.99 -0.75 -11.87
CA PHE A 93 -1.35 -1.35 -10.59
C PHE A 93 -2.15 -0.32 -9.79
N LEU A 94 -3.36 -0.68 -9.33
CA LEU A 94 -4.06 0.17 -8.36
C LEU A 94 -3.30 0.12 -7.04
N ALA A 95 -2.75 1.26 -6.61
CA ALA A 95 -1.75 1.32 -5.55
C ALA A 95 -2.26 0.76 -4.21
N SER A 96 -3.50 1.10 -3.83
CA SER A 96 -4.11 0.64 -2.58
C SER A 96 -4.20 -0.88 -2.51
N LYS A 97 -4.85 -1.52 -3.49
CA LYS A 97 -5.02 -2.98 -3.55
C LYS A 97 -3.69 -3.71 -3.72
N THR A 98 -2.73 -3.10 -4.43
CA THR A 98 -1.40 -3.70 -4.61
C THR A 98 -0.66 -3.80 -3.28
N LYS A 99 -0.65 -2.71 -2.49
CA LYS A 99 -0.02 -2.71 -1.15
C LYS A 99 -0.67 -3.75 -0.23
N GLU A 100 -1.99 -3.74 -0.16
CA GLU A 100 -2.78 -4.70 0.64
C GLU A 100 -2.49 -6.15 0.25
N PHE A 101 -2.55 -6.48 -1.05
CA PHE A 101 -2.32 -7.84 -1.53
C PHE A 101 -0.92 -8.38 -1.17
N PHE A 102 0.14 -7.59 -1.36
CA PHE A 102 1.49 -8.04 -1.04
C PHE A 102 1.75 -8.15 0.46
N GLU A 103 1.11 -7.31 1.27
CA GLU A 103 1.17 -7.40 2.73
C GLU A 103 0.50 -8.69 3.23
N GLU A 104 -0.73 -8.97 2.77
CA GLU A 104 -1.52 -10.10 3.23
C GLU A 104 -1.01 -11.46 2.73
N ASN A 105 -0.44 -11.50 1.52
CA ASN A 105 -0.03 -12.74 0.86
C ASN A 105 1.50 -12.94 0.92
N PHE A 106 2.21 -12.23 1.79
CA PHE A 106 3.68 -12.27 1.86
C PHE A 106 4.20 -13.71 2.00
N ALA A 107 3.69 -14.48 2.97
CA ALA A 107 4.14 -15.85 3.19
C ALA A 107 3.88 -16.75 1.96
N GLU A 108 2.66 -16.72 1.41
CA GLU A 108 2.27 -17.50 0.24
C GLU A 108 3.21 -17.21 -0.94
N ILE A 109 3.45 -15.94 -1.24
CA ILE A 109 4.31 -15.50 -2.35
C ILE A 109 5.74 -16.05 -2.26
N PHE A 110 6.29 -16.22 -1.06
CA PHE A 110 7.65 -16.71 -0.85
C PHE A 110 7.76 -18.22 -0.60
N THR A 111 6.64 -18.94 -0.44
CA THR A 111 6.61 -20.40 -0.28
C THR A 111 6.04 -21.15 -1.49
N LEU A 112 5.56 -20.42 -2.51
CA LEU A 112 5.03 -20.95 -3.77
C LEU A 112 6.11 -21.58 -4.67
#